data_AF-A0A950KHZ1-F1
#
_entry.id   AF-A0A950KHZ1-F1
#
_cell.length_a   1.000
_cell.length_b   1.000
_cell.length_c   1.000
_cell.angle_alpha   90.00
_cell.angle_beta   90.00
_cell.angle_gamma   90.00
#
_symmetry.space_group_name_H-M   'P 1'
#
loop_
_entity.id
_entity.type
_entity.pdbx_description
1 polymer ?
#
loop_
_entity_poly.entity_id
_entity_poly.type
_entity_poly.pdbx_seq_one_letter_code
_entity_poly.pdbx_strand_id
1 'polypeptide(L)'
;MLRNINLSRKVAKPEYKTLKGEADLKLAALQREVKALGIPVIVVFEGWSAAGKGTLINEMILPLDPRGFTVHSARGPTEEEAFYPFLWRFWKRTPTRGRMAIFDRSWNRKVVTDRVEGKVKGK
;
A
#
# COMPACT_ATOMS: atom_id res chain seq x y z
N MET A 1 -2.02 -13.18 -16.64
CA MET A 1 -1.18 -12.96 -15.44
C MET A 1 -1.70 -13.74 -14.23
N LEU A 2 -2.93 -13.51 -13.75
CA LEU A 2 -3.45 -14.17 -12.54
C LEU A 2 -3.65 -15.70 -12.67
N ARG A 3 -3.94 -16.20 -13.87
CA ARG A 3 -4.16 -17.65 -14.13
C ARG A 3 -2.95 -18.53 -13.84
N ASN A 4 -1.74 -17.96 -13.86
CA ASN A 4 -0.50 -18.73 -13.74
C ASN A 4 0.12 -18.63 -12.34
N ILE A 5 -0.60 -18.05 -11.37
CA ILE A 5 -0.10 -17.88 -10.00
C ILE A 5 -0.46 -19.13 -9.20
N ASN A 6 0.55 -19.79 -8.64
CA ASN A 6 0.33 -20.88 -7.71
C ASN A 6 0.02 -20.34 -6.29
N LEU A 7 -1.26 -20.36 -5.92
CA LEU A 7 -1.76 -19.90 -4.61
C LEU A 7 -1.56 -20.92 -3.47
N SER A 8 -1.08 -22.14 -3.76
CA SER A 8 -0.81 -23.16 -2.74
C SER A 8 0.57 -23.05 -2.12
N ARG A 9 1.42 -22.12 -2.59
CA ARG A 9 2.75 -21.87 -2.04
C ARG A 9 2.65 -21.51 -0.56
N LYS A 10 3.47 -22.18 0.25
CA LYS A 10 3.59 -21.99 1.69
C LYS A 10 5.08 -21.96 2.05
N VAL A 11 5.41 -21.24 3.10
CA VAL A 11 6.75 -21.21 3.70
C VAL A 11 6.66 -21.85 5.07
N ALA A 12 7.64 -22.67 5.44
CA ALA A 12 7.67 -23.30 6.76
C ALA A 12 7.84 -22.22 7.85
N LYS A 13 7.23 -22.41 9.03
CA LYS A 13 7.29 -21.40 10.11
C LYS A 13 8.72 -20.97 10.50
N PRO A 14 9.70 -21.87 10.64
CA PRO A 14 11.08 -21.47 10.98
C PRO A 14 11.72 -20.62 9.88
N GLU A 15 11.56 -21.05 8.63
CA GLU A 15 12.08 -20.35 7.45
C GLU A 15 11.45 -18.95 7.31
N TYR A 16 10.12 -18.83 7.52
CA TYR A 16 9.42 -17.55 7.50
C TYR A 16 10.00 -16.56 8.51
N LYS A 17 10.26 -17.02 9.74
CA LYS A 17 10.82 -16.15 10.80
C LYS A 17 12.18 -15.60 10.41
N THR A 18 13.05 -16.43 9.83
CA THR A 18 14.37 -16.00 9.35
C THR A 18 14.25 -14.97 8.24
N LEU A 19 13.50 -15.29 7.18
CA LEU A 19 13.30 -14.40 6.03
C LEU A 19 12.64 -13.08 6.45
N LYS A 20 11.66 -13.12 7.35
CA LYS A 20 11.02 -11.92 7.88
C LYS A 20 12.00 -11.07 8.68
N GLY A 21 12.82 -11.67 9.54
CA GLY A 21 13.82 -10.92 10.32
C GLY A 21 14.83 -10.18 9.42
N GLU A 22 15.32 -10.84 8.38
CA GLU A 22 16.23 -10.23 7.39
C GLU A 22 15.55 -9.10 6.61
N ALA A 23 14.31 -9.33 6.16
CA ALA A 23 13.52 -8.33 5.43
C ALA A 23 13.21 -7.11 6.32
N ASP A 24 12.85 -7.32 7.58
CA ASP A 24 12.55 -6.27 8.55
C ASP A 24 13.76 -5.38 8.80
N LEU A 25 14.95 -5.97 9.01
CA LEU A 25 16.20 -5.23 9.17
C LEU A 25 16.54 -4.41 7.92
N LYS A 26 16.39 -5.02 6.74
CA LYS A 26 16.64 -4.33 5.47
C LYS A 26 15.66 -3.19 5.24
N LEU A 27 14.39 -3.39 5.55
CA LEU A 27 13.34 -2.38 5.39
C LEU A 27 13.57 -1.18 6.32
N ALA A 28 13.96 -1.42 7.57
CA ALA A 28 14.34 -0.37 8.52
C ALA A 28 15.56 0.44 8.03
N ALA A 29 16.58 -0.24 7.49
CA ALA A 29 17.75 0.42 6.91
C ALA A 29 17.37 1.30 5.71
N LEU A 30 16.57 0.77 4.79
CA LEU A 30 16.09 1.48 3.59
C LEU A 30 15.27 2.72 3.95
N GLN A 31 14.43 2.68 5.00
CA GLN A 31 13.68 3.85 5.42
C GLN A 31 14.61 5.01 5.82
N ARG A 32 15.71 4.72 6.52
CA ARG A 32 16.71 5.74 6.91
C ARG A 32 17.42 6.30 5.70
N GLU A 33 17.75 5.45 4.73
CA GLU A 33 18.40 5.85 3.48
C GLU A 33 17.50 6.74 2.62
N VAL A 34 16.24 6.33 2.42
CA VAL A 34 15.21 7.12 1.74
C VAL A 34 15.05 8.50 2.38
N LYS A 35 15.07 8.57 3.72
CA LYS A 35 15.04 9.83 4.46
C LYS A 35 16.28 10.69 4.18
N ALA A 36 17.48 10.11 4.25
CA ALA A 36 18.74 10.83 4.01
C ALA A 36 18.84 11.37 2.57
N LEU A 37 18.37 10.59 1.59
CA LEU A 37 18.34 10.97 0.18
C LEU A 37 17.16 11.87 -0.18
N GLY A 38 16.21 12.11 0.74
CA GLY A 38 15.02 12.91 0.48
C GLY A 38 14.07 12.30 -0.55
N ILE A 39 14.10 10.98 -0.75
CA ILE A 39 13.25 10.29 -1.73
C ILE A 39 11.84 10.12 -1.14
N PRO A 40 10.78 10.59 -1.80
CA PRO A 40 9.41 10.29 -1.38
C PRO A 40 9.00 8.89 -1.87
N VAL A 41 8.37 8.09 -1.01
CA VAL A 41 7.98 6.71 -1.35
C VAL A 41 6.48 6.49 -1.13
N ILE A 42 5.79 5.98 -2.15
CA ILE A 42 4.39 5.58 -2.04
C ILE A 42 4.30 4.06 -2.14
N VAL A 43 3.62 3.44 -1.17
CA VAL A 43 3.33 2.00 -1.16
C VAL A 43 1.83 1.82 -1.25
N VAL A 44 1.35 1.03 -2.21
CA VAL A 44 -0.09 0.81 -2.44
C VAL A 44 -0.43 -0.66 -2.24
N PHE A 45 -1.40 -0.93 -1.36
CA PHE A 45 -1.95 -2.25 -1.13
C PHE A 45 -3.32 -2.39 -1.80
N GLU A 46 -3.41 -3.28 -2.78
CA GLU A 46 -4.65 -3.65 -3.48
C GLU A 46 -4.86 -5.17 -3.45
N GLY A 47 -6.10 -5.59 -3.63
CA GLY A 47 -6.46 -7.01 -3.67
C GLY A 47 -7.84 -7.29 -3.12
N TRP A 48 -8.28 -8.55 -3.23
CA TRP A 48 -9.59 -9.01 -2.80
C TRP A 48 -9.91 -8.70 -1.34
N SER A 49 -11.22 -8.65 -1.04
CA SER A 49 -11.67 -8.62 0.35
C SER A 49 -11.12 -9.84 1.10
N ALA A 50 -10.81 -9.68 2.38
CA ALA A 50 -10.22 -10.72 3.24
C ALA A 50 -8.86 -11.31 2.80
N ALA A 51 -8.17 -10.74 1.81
CA ALA A 51 -6.84 -11.21 1.36
C ALA A 51 -5.67 -10.93 2.35
N GLY A 52 -5.95 -10.47 3.58
CA GLY A 52 -4.91 -10.25 4.61
C GLY A 52 -4.10 -8.93 4.50
N LYS A 53 -4.53 -7.97 3.66
CA LYS A 53 -3.81 -6.69 3.44
C LYS A 53 -3.52 -5.93 4.73
N GLY A 54 -4.51 -5.81 5.63
CA GLY A 54 -4.35 -5.08 6.89
C GLY A 54 -3.29 -5.71 7.81
N THR A 55 -3.30 -7.03 7.93
CA THR A 55 -2.28 -7.78 8.68
C THR A 55 -0.91 -7.57 8.07
N LEU A 56 -0.78 -7.64 6.75
CA LEU A 56 0.49 -7.43 6.07
C LEU A 56 1.03 -6.01 6.24
N ILE A 57 0.17 -4.98 6.15
CA ILE A 57 0.55 -3.60 6.44
C ILE A 57 1.05 -3.50 7.87
N ASN A 58 0.31 -4.05 8.84
CA ASN A 58 0.70 -4.03 10.24
C ASN A 58 2.07 -4.68 10.45
N GLU A 59 2.30 -5.88 9.89
CA GLU A 59 3.60 -6.57 10.01
C GLU A 59 4.76 -5.83 9.33
N MET A 60 4.49 -5.12 8.22
CA MET A 60 5.49 -4.36 7.47
C MET A 60 5.91 -3.08 8.19
N ILE A 61 5.00 -2.42 8.92
CA ILE A 61 5.32 -1.17 9.61
C ILE A 61 6.03 -1.36 10.95
N LEU A 62 5.97 -2.56 11.56
CA LEU A 62 6.63 -2.87 12.83
C LEU A 62 8.13 -2.51 12.89
N PRO A 63 8.95 -2.82 11.87
CA PRO A 63 10.38 -2.45 11.89
C PRO A 63 10.66 -0.98 11.54
N LEU A 64 9.66 -0.20 11.13
CA LEU A 64 9.84 1.16 10.64
C LEU A 64 9.76 2.20 11.76
N ASP A 65 10.53 3.28 11.66
CA ASP A 65 10.32 4.47 12.48
C ASP A 65 8.96 5.10 12.14
N PRO A 66 8.03 5.23 13.10
CA PRO A 66 6.68 5.75 12.85
C PRO A 66 6.67 7.21 12.38
N ARG A 67 7.74 7.96 12.61
CA ARG A 67 7.88 9.34 12.12
C ARG A 67 8.18 9.37 10.61
N GLY A 68 8.63 8.27 10.03
CA GLY A 68 9.00 8.20 8.62
C GLY A 68 7.84 7.91 7.65
N PHE A 69 6.66 7.50 8.15
CA PHE A 69 5.55 7.12 7.29
C PHE A 69 4.19 7.64 7.77
N THR A 70 3.19 7.55 6.90
CA THR A 70 1.78 7.69 7.26
C THR A 70 0.97 6.63 6.53
N VAL A 71 0.01 6.01 7.24
CA VAL A 71 -0.89 5.02 6.66
C VAL A 71 -2.24 5.68 6.38
N HIS A 72 -2.72 5.52 5.15
CA HIS A 72 -3.99 6.04 4.68
C HIS A 72 -4.89 4.88 4.25
N SER A 73 -6.01 4.69 4.96
CA SER A 73 -7.06 3.79 4.49
C SER A 73 -8.02 4.54 3.58
N ALA A 74 -8.05 4.21 2.29
CA ALA A 74 -8.97 4.84 1.36
C ALA A 74 -10.34 4.16 1.41
N ARG A 75 -11.34 4.91 1.87
CA ARG A 75 -12.77 4.58 1.76
C ARG A 75 -13.39 5.37 0.59
N GLY A 76 -14.73 5.41 0.52
CA GLY A 76 -15.44 6.36 -0.32
C GLY A 76 -15.01 7.82 -0.03
N PRO A 77 -15.19 8.75 -0.97
CA PRO A 77 -14.87 10.16 -0.73
C PRO A 77 -15.72 10.74 0.41
N THR A 78 -15.15 11.65 1.19
CA THR A 78 -15.97 12.53 2.05
C THR A 78 -16.77 13.52 1.19
N GLU A 79 -17.72 14.24 1.80
CA GLU A 79 -18.47 15.30 1.11
C GLU A 79 -17.53 16.35 0.52
N GLU A 80 -16.53 16.82 1.28
CA GLU A 80 -15.50 17.75 0.78
C GLU A 80 -14.74 17.14 -0.41
N GLU A 81 -14.26 15.91 -0.28
CA GLU A 81 -13.50 15.24 -1.34
C GLU A 81 -14.33 15.07 -2.63
N ALA A 82 -15.66 14.99 -2.53
CA ALA A 82 -16.57 14.86 -3.67
C ALA A 82 -16.71 16.16 -4.50
N PHE A 83 -16.40 17.33 -3.93
CA PHE A 83 -16.39 18.60 -4.67
C PHE A 83 -15.12 18.79 -5.52
N TYR A 84 -14.10 17.95 -5.33
CA TYR A 84 -12.85 18.02 -6.07
C TYR A 84 -12.69 16.89 -7.09
N PRO A 85 -11.79 17.02 -8.08
CA PRO A 85 -11.47 15.93 -8.99
C PRO A 85 -11.00 14.68 -8.25
N PHE A 86 -11.37 13.49 -8.75
CA PHE A 86 -11.13 12.19 -8.11
C PHE A 86 -9.72 11.99 -7.51
N LEU A 87 -8.67 12.42 -8.20
CA LEU A 87 -7.29 12.21 -7.75
C LEU A 87 -6.87 13.18 -6.63
N TRP A 88 -7.58 14.28 -6.42
CA TRP A 88 -7.23 15.35 -5.48
C TRP A 88 -6.97 14.82 -4.06
N ARG A 89 -7.86 13.94 -3.57
CA ARG A 89 -7.75 13.38 -2.23
C ARG A 89 -6.50 12.52 -2.01
N PHE A 90 -5.97 11.91 -3.07
CA PHE A 90 -4.75 11.12 -3.02
C PHE A 90 -3.52 12.01 -3.18
N TRP A 91 -3.61 13.02 -4.05
CA TRP A 91 -2.59 14.06 -4.20
C TRP A 91 -2.32 14.79 -2.88
N LYS A 92 -3.34 15.15 -2.09
CA LYS A 92 -3.11 15.75 -0.76
C LYS A 92 -2.36 14.85 0.22
N ARG A 93 -2.30 13.54 -0.05
CA ARG A 93 -1.68 12.52 0.81
C ARG A 93 -0.34 12.03 0.25
N THR A 94 0.16 12.63 -0.84
CA THR A 94 1.50 12.30 -1.34
C THR A 94 2.55 12.72 -0.32
N PRO A 95 3.55 11.87 -0.05
CA PRO A 95 4.52 12.15 0.99
C PRO A 95 5.47 13.26 0.56
N THR A 96 5.94 14.04 1.52
CA THR A 96 7.05 14.96 1.32
C THR A 96 8.37 14.19 1.17
N ARG A 97 9.43 14.90 0.75
CA ARG A 97 10.78 14.33 0.60
C ARG A 97 11.21 13.54 1.84
N GLY A 98 11.72 12.33 1.61
CA GLY A 98 12.24 11.45 2.65
C GLY A 98 11.17 10.80 3.54
N ARG A 99 9.88 10.91 3.17
CA ARG A 99 8.77 10.28 3.87
C ARG A 99 8.08 9.24 3.00
N MET A 100 7.35 8.35 3.66
CA MET A 100 6.58 7.30 3.03
C MET A 100 5.08 7.53 3.23
N ALA A 101 4.27 7.25 2.20
CA ALA A 101 2.82 7.15 2.32
C ALA A 101 2.38 5.73 1.95
N ILE A 102 1.66 5.07 2.85
CA ILE A 102 1.18 3.70 2.68
C ILE A 102 -0.33 3.76 2.50
N PHE A 103 -0.84 3.27 1.37
CA PHE A 103 -2.27 3.28 1.05
C PHE A 103 -2.86 1.87 1.19
N ASP A 104 -3.78 1.68 2.15
CA ASP A 104 -4.71 0.55 2.16
C ASP A 104 -5.91 0.91 1.27
N ARG A 105 -5.89 0.38 0.04
CA ARG A 105 -6.70 0.82 -1.11
C ARG A 105 -6.31 2.20 -1.62
N SER A 106 -6.44 2.41 -2.91
CA SER A 106 -5.96 3.60 -3.63
C SER A 106 -6.92 4.04 -4.73
N TRP A 107 -6.44 4.91 -5.62
CA TRP A 107 -7.11 5.27 -6.85
C TRP A 107 -7.41 4.06 -7.76
N ASN A 108 -6.59 2.99 -7.69
CA ASN A 108 -6.80 1.78 -8.49
C ASN A 108 -8.16 1.15 -8.22
N ARG A 109 -8.66 1.23 -6.97
CA ARG A 109 -9.96 0.68 -6.62
C ARG A 109 -11.11 1.30 -7.40
N LYS A 110 -11.09 2.61 -7.65
CA LYS A 110 -12.13 3.26 -8.46
C LYS A 110 -12.12 2.72 -9.88
N VAL A 111 -10.94 2.59 -10.49
CA VAL A 111 -10.83 2.06 -11.86
C VAL A 111 -11.37 0.63 -11.95
N VAL A 112 -11.05 -0.22 -10.98
CA VAL A 112 -11.54 -1.60 -10.93
C VAL A 112 -13.06 -1.64 -10.69
N THR A 113 -13.55 -0.90 -9.69
CA THR A 113 -14.98 -0.88 -9.34
C THR A 113 -15.82 -0.28 -10.45
N ASP A 114 -15.45 0.87 -10.99
CA ASP A 114 -16.20 1.52 -12.06
C ASP A 114 -16.27 0.66 -13.32
N ARG A 115 -15.21 -0.11 -13.62
CA ARG A 115 -15.21 -1.07 -14.72
C ARG A 115 -16.16 -2.24 -14.46
N VAL A 116 -16.15 -2.80 -13.25
CA VAL A 116 -17.03 -3.93 -12.86
C VAL A 116 -18.50 -3.48 -12.82
N GLU A 117 -18.76 -2.26 -12.38
CA GLU A 117 -20.11 -1.68 -12.31
C GLU A 117 -20.58 -1.06 -13.64
N GLY A 118 -19.79 -1.16 -14.71
CA GLY A 118 -20.16 -0.65 -16.04
C GLY A 118 -20.17 0.87 -16.17
N LYS A 119 -19.64 1.60 -15.19
CA LYS A 119 -19.53 3.08 -15.19
C LYS A 119 -18.44 3.59 -16.13
N VAL A 120 -17.51 2.73 -16.52
CA VAL A 120 -16.47 3.00 -17.52
C VAL A 120 -16.58 1.95 -18.62
N LYS A 121 -16.70 2.39 -19.88
CA LYS A 121 -16.71 1.48 -21.03
C LYS A 121 -15.37 0.74 -21.12
N GLY A 122 -15.43 -0.58 -21.21
CA GLY A 122 -14.28 -1.36 -21.69
C GLY A 122 -13.98 -0.96 -23.14
N LYS A 123 -12.70 -0.91 -23.49
CA LYS A 123 -12.33 -1.07 -24.91
C LYS A 123 -12.74 -2.46 -25.37
#